data_AF-A0A0B7ABL9-F1
#
_entry.id   AF-A0A0B7ABL9-F1
#
_cell.length_a   1.000
_cell.length_b   1.000
_cell.length_c   1.000
_cell.angle_alpha   90.00
_cell.angle_beta   90.00
_cell.angle_gamma   90.00
#
_symmetry.space_group_name_H-M   'P 1'
#
loop_
_entity.id
_entity.type
_entity.pdbx_description
1 polymer ?
#
loop_
_entity_poly.entity_id
_entity_poly.type
_entity_poly.pdbx_seq_one_letter_code
_entity_poly.pdbx_strand_id
1 'polypeptide(L)'
;QFPNAFEFNEHFLITILDHLYSCLFGTFLYNCERERIKERVPELTVSLWSYINYQQEEFTNPLYTAHVHKHVLFPVASVRRLEIWTGYYCRWNPRMRPQEPIHIRNHELLVLKIQLQRKVEELQRELMVRNARINLQPSPPRVSTPVDV
;
A
#
# COMPACT_ATOMS: atom_id res chain seq x y z
N GLN A 1 1.23 -11.66 9.59
CA GLN A 1 1.27 -12.90 8.77
C GLN A 1 1.41 -12.62 7.27
N PHE A 2 0.80 -11.56 6.71
CA PHE A 2 0.90 -11.22 5.29
C PHE A 2 1.23 -9.72 5.08
N PRO A 3 2.51 -9.32 5.07
CA PRO A 3 2.89 -7.89 5.06
C PRO A 3 2.51 -7.14 3.78
N ASN A 4 2.34 -7.84 2.66
CA ASN A 4 2.15 -7.23 1.33
C ASN A 4 0.73 -7.40 0.79
N ALA A 5 -0.16 -8.04 1.56
CA ALA A 5 -1.49 -8.43 1.10
C ALA A 5 -2.56 -7.35 1.27
N PHE A 6 -2.34 -6.39 2.16
CA PHE A 6 -3.30 -5.32 2.46
C PHE A 6 -2.79 -3.98 1.94
N GLU A 7 -3.67 -3.22 1.31
CA GLU A 7 -3.40 -1.87 0.83
C GLU A 7 -3.28 -0.88 1.98
N PHE A 8 -4.05 -1.07 3.06
CA PHE A 8 -3.98 -0.23 4.24
C PHE A 8 -2.85 -0.68 5.18
N ASN A 9 -2.30 0.26 5.95
CA ASN A 9 -1.24 0.02 6.93
C ASN A 9 -1.77 -0.08 8.37
N GLU A 10 -0.89 -0.27 9.34
CA GLU A 10 -1.24 -0.33 10.76
C GLU A 10 -1.83 0.98 11.29
N HIS A 11 -1.33 2.12 10.80
CA HIS A 11 -1.80 3.44 11.21
C HIS A 11 -3.28 3.63 10.89
N PHE A 12 -3.74 3.16 9.73
CA PHE A 12 -5.16 3.14 9.36
C PHE A 12 -6.03 2.42 10.39
N LEU A 13 -5.61 1.24 10.86
CA LEU A 13 -6.37 0.46 11.85
C LEU A 13 -6.40 1.17 13.22
N ILE A 14 -5.28 1.76 13.64
CA ILE A 14 -5.21 2.54 14.90
C ILE A 14 -6.13 3.76 14.81
N THR A 15 -6.11 4.50 13.70
CA THR A 15 -6.96 5.68 13.48
C THR A 15 -8.45 5.35 13.52
N ILE A 16 -8.86 4.20 12.95
CA ILE A 16 -10.24 3.72 13.09
C ILE A 16 -10.60 3.49 14.56
N LEU A 17 -9.73 2.83 15.32
CA LEU A 17 -9.98 2.55 16.74
C LEU A 17 -9.99 3.81 17.60
N ASP A 18 -9.16 4.80 17.31
CA ASP A 18 -9.18 6.09 18.02
C ASP A 18 -10.48 6.85 17.74
N HIS A 19 -10.94 6.86 16.49
CA HIS A 19 -12.19 7.53 16.10
C HIS A 19 -13.46 6.73 16.38
N LEU A 20 -13.34 5.45 16.74
CA LEU A 20 -14.44 4.68 17.33
C LEU A 20 -14.86 5.27 18.68
N TYR A 21 -13.92 5.75 19.48
CA TYR A 21 -14.18 6.30 20.81
C TYR A 21 -14.19 7.84 20.86
N SER A 22 -13.57 8.51 19.89
CA SER A 22 -13.46 9.97 19.92
C SER A 22 -14.79 10.70 19.65
N CYS A 23 -15.77 10.01 19.04
CA CYS A 23 -17.05 10.60 18.60
C CYS A 23 -16.91 11.83 17.69
N LEU A 24 -15.75 12.01 17.06
CA LEU A 24 -15.46 13.17 16.20
C LEU A 24 -16.25 13.09 14.87
N PHE A 25 -16.46 11.86 14.39
CA PHE A 25 -17.15 11.57 13.14
C PHE A 25 -18.46 10.82 13.42
N GLY A 26 -19.46 11.02 12.56
CA GLY A 26 -20.73 10.29 12.66
C GLY A 26 -20.68 8.86 12.15
N THR A 27 -19.51 8.35 11.75
CA THR A 27 -19.37 7.05 11.08
C THR A 27 -19.78 5.88 11.97
N PHE A 28 -19.44 5.91 13.26
CA PHE A 28 -19.69 4.84 14.23
C PHE A 28 -20.74 5.22 15.30
N LEU A 29 -21.49 6.30 15.09
CA LEU A 29 -22.58 6.67 15.99
C LEU A 29 -23.84 5.85 15.68
N TYR A 30 -24.67 5.68 16.71
CA TYR A 30 -25.95 4.94 16.69
C TYR A 30 -25.82 3.43 16.48
N ASN A 31 -26.88 2.69 16.78
CA ASN A 31 -26.85 1.22 16.80
C ASN A 31 -27.40 0.60 15.52
N CYS A 32 -28.15 1.36 14.72
CA CYS A 32 -28.69 0.88 13.44
C CYS A 32 -28.80 2.00 12.40
N GLU A 33 -28.88 1.61 11.12
CA GLU A 33 -29.04 2.55 10.00
C GLU A 33 -30.31 3.38 10.11
N ARG A 34 -31.41 2.80 10.59
CA ARG A 34 -32.69 3.51 10.77
C ARG A 34 -32.56 4.73 11.68
N GLU A 35 -31.84 4.60 12.80
CA GLU A 35 -31.57 5.72 13.71
C GLU A 35 -30.70 6.79 13.06
N ARG A 36 -29.69 6.37 12.29
CA ARG A 36 -28.80 7.30 11.58
C ARG A 36 -29.53 8.17 10.55
N ILE A 37 -30.50 7.59 9.85
CA ILE A 37 -31.34 8.33 8.89
C ILE A 37 -32.27 9.28 9.64
N LYS A 38 -32.93 8.79 10.71
CA LYS A 38 -33.84 9.61 11.53
C LYS A 38 -33.15 10.84 12.10
N GLU A 39 -31.94 10.67 12.61
CA GLU A 39 -31.13 11.74 13.21
C GLU A 39 -30.29 12.51 12.18
N ARG A 40 -30.49 12.27 10.87
CA ARG A 40 -29.82 12.99 9.76
C ARG A 40 -28.29 13.05 9.88
N VAL A 41 -27.69 11.96 10.38
CA VAL A 41 -26.25 11.88 10.66
C VAL A 41 -25.38 12.24 9.45
N PRO A 42 -25.67 11.77 8.21
CA PRO A 42 -24.83 12.11 7.05
C PRO A 42 -24.80 13.61 6.71
N GLU A 43 -25.83 14.37 7.13
CA GLU A 43 -25.96 15.80 6.86
C GLU A 43 -25.36 16.65 7.99
N LEU A 44 -25.48 16.16 9.24
CA LEU A 44 -25.06 16.89 10.43
C LEU A 44 -23.62 16.60 10.86
N THR A 45 -23.01 15.54 10.34
CA THR A 45 -21.68 15.10 10.77
C THR A 45 -20.79 14.75 9.59
N VAL A 46 -19.47 14.80 9.82
CA VAL A 46 -18.48 14.36 8.83
C VAL A 46 -18.25 12.86 8.94
N SER A 47 -18.03 12.22 7.79
CA SER A 47 -17.61 10.81 7.73
C SER A 47 -16.10 10.67 7.98
N LEU A 48 -15.71 9.73 8.84
CA LEU A 48 -14.32 9.32 9.04
C LEU A 48 -13.64 8.97 7.71
N TRP A 49 -14.36 8.34 6.78
CA TRP A 49 -13.82 7.98 5.48
C TRP A 49 -13.46 9.19 4.64
N SER A 50 -14.18 10.31 4.78
CA SER A 50 -13.83 11.56 4.10
C SER A 50 -12.47 12.09 4.57
N TYR A 51 -12.16 11.95 5.86
CA TYR A 51 -10.86 12.31 6.43
C TYR A 51 -9.75 11.36 5.96
N ILE A 52 -9.98 10.05 6.08
CA ILE A 52 -8.98 9.04 5.70
C ILE A 52 -8.65 9.10 4.21
N ASN A 53 -9.67 9.22 3.34
CA ASN A 53 -9.46 9.25 1.89
C ASN A 53 -8.79 10.55 1.43
N TYR A 54 -8.90 11.63 2.21
CA TYR A 54 -8.19 12.87 1.93
C TYR A 54 -6.68 12.72 2.16
N GLN A 55 -6.26 11.97 3.18
CA GLN A 55 -4.85 11.68 3.50
C GLN A 55 -4.46 10.22 3.18
N GLN A 56 -4.89 9.70 2.01
CA GLN A 56 -4.72 8.28 1.67
C GLN A 56 -3.25 7.81 1.71
N GLU A 57 -2.30 8.69 1.40
CA GLU A 57 -0.87 8.36 1.42
C GLU A 57 -0.37 7.92 2.80
N GLU A 58 -0.89 8.49 3.88
CA GLU A 58 -0.51 8.15 5.26
C GLU A 58 -1.05 6.79 5.70
N PHE A 59 -2.14 6.35 5.06
CA PHE A 59 -2.84 5.11 5.37
C PHE A 59 -2.49 3.96 4.42
N THR A 60 -1.72 4.24 3.37
CA THR A 60 -1.33 3.26 2.37
C THR A 60 -0.09 2.47 2.82
N ASN A 61 -0.08 1.17 2.54
CA ASN A 61 1.04 0.28 2.74
C ASN A 61 1.96 0.34 1.50
N PRO A 62 3.21 0.82 1.64
CA PRO A 62 4.13 0.88 0.51
C PRO A 62 4.47 -0.52 -0.05
N LEU A 63 4.40 -1.57 0.77
CA LEU A 63 4.71 -2.94 0.35
C LEU A 63 3.53 -3.66 -0.30
N TYR A 64 2.36 -3.00 -0.39
CA TYR A 64 1.18 -3.59 -1.02
C TYR A 64 1.47 -3.98 -2.48
N THR A 65 1.10 -5.22 -2.81
CA THR A 65 1.29 -5.80 -4.15
C THR A 65 -0.01 -6.41 -4.66
N ALA A 66 -0.78 -5.63 -5.41
CA ALA A 66 -2.09 -6.01 -5.94
C ALA A 66 -2.08 -7.32 -6.78
N HIS A 67 -0.98 -7.58 -7.50
CA HIS A 67 -0.92 -8.65 -8.50
C HIS A 67 -0.51 -10.01 -7.93
N VAL A 68 0.12 -10.05 -6.75
CA VAL A 68 0.65 -11.29 -6.14
C VAL A 68 -0.39 -11.97 -5.24
N HIS A 69 -1.41 -11.24 -4.79
CA HIS A 69 -2.37 -11.69 -3.79
C HIS A 69 -3.80 -11.90 -4.32
N LYS A 70 -3.97 -12.30 -5.59
CA LYS A 70 -5.28 -12.81 -6.09
C LYS A 70 -5.68 -14.18 -5.48
N HIS A 71 -4.92 -14.69 -4.52
CA HIS A 71 -5.12 -15.96 -3.87
C HIS A 71 -5.72 -15.77 -2.46
N VAL A 72 -6.52 -16.75 -2.02
CA VAL A 72 -7.11 -16.76 -0.67
C VAL A 72 -6.02 -16.78 0.40
N LEU A 73 -6.12 -15.89 1.37
CA LEU A 73 -5.20 -15.82 2.51
C LEU A 73 -5.61 -16.85 3.57
N PHE A 74 -4.69 -17.72 3.97
CA PHE A 74 -4.91 -18.71 5.05
C PHE A 74 -4.09 -18.34 6.29
N PRO A 75 -4.64 -17.56 7.23
CA PRO A 75 -3.94 -17.25 8.47
C PRO A 75 -3.85 -18.49 9.36
N VAL A 76 -2.80 -18.58 10.16
CA VAL A 76 -2.70 -19.59 11.21
C VAL A 76 -3.16 -19.00 12.53
N ALA A 77 -4.25 -19.56 13.05
CA ALA A 77 -4.87 -19.19 14.32
C ALA A 77 -4.27 -19.95 15.52
N SER A 78 -2.94 -20.06 15.55
CA SER A 78 -2.23 -20.68 16.68
C SER A 78 -1.71 -19.59 17.61
N VAL A 79 -1.84 -19.79 18.93
CA VAL A 79 -1.29 -18.88 19.96
C VAL A 79 0.22 -18.64 19.78
N ARG A 80 0.95 -19.59 19.18
CA ARG A 80 2.38 -19.44 18.88
C ARG A 80 2.68 -18.47 17.73
N ARG A 81 1.69 -18.15 16.89
CA ARG A 81 1.82 -17.23 15.75
C ARG A 81 0.99 -15.95 15.92
N LEU A 82 0.11 -15.92 16.91
CA LEU A 82 -0.57 -14.71 17.30
C LEU A 82 0.37 -13.89 18.19
N GLU A 83 0.54 -12.63 17.83
CA GLU A 83 1.34 -11.68 18.59
C GLU A 83 0.41 -10.67 19.25
N ILE A 84 0.82 -10.16 20.41
CA ILE A 84 0.15 -9.02 21.02
C ILE A 84 0.38 -7.83 20.11
N TRP A 85 -0.68 -7.09 19.79
CA TRP A 85 -0.58 -5.88 18.99
C TRP A 85 0.00 -4.74 19.82
N THR A 86 1.32 -4.76 20.00
CA THR A 86 2.06 -3.80 20.82
C THR A 86 1.92 -2.36 20.33
N GLY A 87 1.81 -2.17 19.01
CA GLY A 87 1.58 -0.86 18.38
C GLY A 87 0.28 -0.18 18.84
N TYR A 88 -0.73 -0.94 19.25
CA TYR A 88 -1.96 -0.39 19.83
C TYR A 88 -1.96 -0.47 21.37
N TYR A 89 -1.80 -1.67 21.93
CA TYR A 89 -1.97 -1.89 23.37
C TYR A 89 -0.82 -1.36 24.23
N CYS A 90 0.39 -1.25 23.67
CA CYS A 90 1.57 -0.77 24.39
C CYS A 90 2.02 0.64 23.95
N ARG A 91 1.25 1.33 23.12
CA ARG A 91 1.63 2.64 22.52
C ARG A 91 2.00 3.72 23.53
N TRP A 92 1.41 3.67 24.72
CA TRP A 92 1.66 4.66 25.78
C TRP A 92 2.95 4.40 26.56
N ASN A 93 3.48 3.16 26.54
CA ASN A 93 4.69 2.80 27.26
C ASN A 93 5.93 3.36 26.55
N PRO A 94 6.67 4.33 27.14
CA PRO A 94 7.84 4.94 26.50
C PRO A 94 8.95 3.94 26.16
N ARG A 95 9.07 2.83 26.89
CA ARG A 95 10.11 1.80 26.65
C ARG A 95 9.81 0.90 25.46
N MET A 96 8.56 0.90 25.00
CA MET A 96 8.09 0.07 23.89
C MET A 96 7.86 0.89 22.61
N ARG A 97 8.04 2.21 22.66
CA ARG A 97 7.88 3.06 21.48
C ARG A 97 9.06 2.85 20.52
N PRO A 98 8.80 2.58 19.23
CA PRO A 98 9.85 2.63 18.22
C PRO A 98 10.54 3.99 18.23
N GLN A 99 11.86 4.03 17.92
CA GLN A 99 12.60 5.30 17.84
C GLN A 99 12.03 6.24 16.76
N GLU A 100 11.52 5.67 15.67
CA GLU A 100 10.85 6.40 14.59
C GLU A 100 9.39 5.96 14.47
N PRO A 101 8.45 6.91 14.32
CA PRO A 101 7.05 6.58 14.07
C PRO A 101 6.87 5.82 12.75
N ILE A 102 6.17 4.67 12.82
CA ILE A 102 6.00 3.74 11.70
C ILE A 102 5.35 4.41 10.48
N HIS A 103 4.43 5.35 10.69
CA HIS A 103 3.76 6.07 9.60
C HIS A 103 4.71 6.98 8.80
N ILE A 104 5.68 7.63 9.46
CA ILE A 104 6.68 8.48 8.78
C ILE A 104 7.53 7.60 7.86
N ARG A 105 8.03 6.48 8.40
CA ARG A 105 8.78 5.50 7.61
C ARG A 105 7.95 4.95 6.45
N ASN A 106 6.67 4.66 6.64
CA ASN A 106 5.80 4.20 5.56
C ASN A 106 5.63 5.25 4.46
N HIS A 107 5.49 6.53 4.83
CA HIS A 107 5.42 7.63 3.88
C HIS A 107 6.71 7.76 3.06
N GLU A 108 7.88 7.74 3.71
CA GLU A 108 9.18 7.76 3.02
C GLU A 108 9.34 6.58 2.07
N LEU A 109 8.95 5.37 2.50
CA LEU A 109 8.96 4.18 1.66
C LEU A 109 8.01 4.30 0.47
N LEU A 110 6.86 4.95 0.64
CA LEU A 110 5.91 5.18 -0.45
C LEU A 110 6.50 6.13 -1.50
N VAL A 111 7.11 7.24 -1.05
CA VAL A 111 7.82 8.19 -1.92
C VAL A 111 8.95 7.49 -2.67
N LEU A 112 9.79 6.72 -1.97
CA LEU A 112 10.90 6.00 -2.58
C LEU A 112 10.40 4.95 -3.59
N LYS A 113 9.33 4.23 -3.27
CA LYS A 113 8.69 3.28 -4.20
C LYS A 113 8.26 3.96 -5.49
N ILE A 114 7.57 5.11 -5.40
CA ILE A 114 7.10 5.87 -6.56
C ILE A 114 8.30 6.29 -7.44
N GLN A 115 9.39 6.77 -6.83
CA GLN A 115 10.59 7.15 -7.56
C GLN A 115 11.24 5.96 -8.28
N LEU A 116 11.36 4.82 -7.60
CA LEU A 116 11.93 3.60 -8.18
C LEU A 116 11.05 3.07 -9.31
N GLN A 117 9.72 3.08 -9.14
CA GLN A 117 8.77 2.66 -10.17
C GLN A 117 8.94 3.49 -11.45
N ARG A 118 9.03 4.82 -11.32
CA ARG A 118 9.27 5.73 -12.46
C ARG A 118 10.59 5.43 -13.17
N LYS A 119 11.65 5.18 -12.40
CA LYS A 119 12.98 4.87 -12.96
C LYS A 119 12.99 3.53 -13.70
N VAL A 120 12.26 2.53 -13.19
CA VAL A 120 12.07 1.24 -13.87
C VAL A 120 11.35 1.44 -15.20
N GLU A 121 10.26 2.21 -15.23
CA GLU A 121 9.50 2.49 -16.46
C GLU A 121 10.32 3.25 -17.51
N GLU A 122 11.18 4.18 -17.08
CA GLU A 122 12.11 4.89 -17.95
C GLU A 122 13.15 3.96 -18.56
N LEU A 123 13.84 3.17 -17.73
CA LEU A 123 14.84 2.20 -18.20
C LEU A 123 14.22 1.14 -19.11
N GLN A 124 13.00 0.68 -18.84
CA GLN A 124 12.27 -0.24 -19.71
C GLN A 124 12.00 0.38 -21.08
N ARG A 125 11.59 1.66 -21.14
CA ARG A 125 11.40 2.38 -22.40
C ARG A 125 12.71 2.53 -23.17
N GLU A 126 13.81 2.88 -22.51
CA GLU A 126 15.13 2.98 -23.15
C GLU A 126 15.58 1.64 -23.75
N LEU A 127 15.40 0.53 -23.02
CA LEU A 127 15.70 -0.81 -23.51
C LEU A 127 14.84 -1.19 -24.72
N MET A 128 13.55 -0.85 -24.72
CA MET A 128 12.67 -1.09 -25.88
C MET A 128 13.15 -0.32 -27.12
N VAL A 129 13.49 0.96 -26.97
CA VAL A 129 14.03 1.78 -28.07
C VAL A 129 15.36 1.21 -28.58
N ARG A 130 16.26 0.81 -27.67
CA ARG A 130 17.54 0.21 -28.03
C ARG A 130 17.37 -1.10 -28.78
N ASN A 131 16.49 -1.99 -28.31
CA ASN A 131 16.20 -3.25 -28.97
C ASN A 131 15.56 -3.05 -30.36
N ALA A 132 14.67 -2.07 -30.51
CA ALA A 132 14.10 -1.71 -31.81
C ALA A 132 15.17 -1.22 -32.79
N ARG A 133 16.14 -0.42 -32.33
CA ARG A 133 17.28 0.04 -33.16
C ARG A 133 18.19 -1.11 -33.59
N ILE A 134 18.43 -2.08 -32.70
CA ILE A 134 19.24 -3.28 -33.02
C ILE A 134 18.55 -4.14 -34.08
N ASN A 135 17.23 -4.33 -33.97
CA ASN A 135 16.45 -5.10 -34.96
C ASN A 135 16.32 -4.42 -36.32
N LEU A 136 16.57 -3.11 -36.41
CA LEU A 136 16.55 -2.34 -37.67
C LEU A 136 17.91 -2.28 -38.39
N GLN A 137 19.00 -2.76 -37.78
CA GLN A 137 20.27 -2.91 -38.50
C GLN A 137 20.24 -4.18 -39.34
N PRO A 138 20.26 -4.10 -40.69
CA PRO A 138 20.37 -5.29 -41.52
C PRO A 138 21.73 -5.95 -41.26
N SER A 139 21.72 -7.27 -41.08
CA SER A 139 22.97 -8.06 -41.02
C SER A 139 23.78 -7.77 -42.30
N PRO A 140 25.08 -7.47 -42.20
CA PRO A 140 25.89 -7.25 -43.40
C PRO A 140 25.81 -8.51 -44.29
N PRO A 141 25.67 -8.37 -45.62
CA PRO A 141 25.56 -9.52 -46.50
C PRO A 141 26.78 -10.41 -46.31
N ARG A 142 26.56 -11.70 -46.02
CA ARG A 142 27.62 -12.72 -46.03
C ARG A 142 28.19 -12.76 -47.45
N VAL A 143 29.39 -12.21 -47.63
CA VAL A 143 30.16 -12.42 -48.86
C VAL A 143 30.57 -13.89 -48.87
N SER A 144 29.91 -14.69 -49.69
CA SER A 144 30.36 -16.04 -50.03
C SER A 144 31.64 -15.93 -50.83
N THR A 145 32.76 -16.37 -50.25
CA THR A 145 34.01 -16.56 -50.97
C THR A 145 33.82 -17.60 -52.07
N PRO A 146 34.30 -17.38 -53.31
CA PRO A 146 34.27 -18.41 -54.33
C PRO A 146 35.22 -19.55 -53.93
N VAL A 147 34.77 -20.77 -54.17
CA VAL A 147 35.59 -21.98 -54.08
C VAL A 147 36.32 -22.09 -55.42
N ASP A 148 37.63 -21.85 -55.42
CA ASP A 148 38.47 -22.16 -56.58
C ASP A 148 38.67 -23.69 -56.66
N VAL A 149 38.41 -24.23 -57.87
CA VAL A 149 38.63 -25.62 -58.28
C VAL A 149 40.01 -25.76 -58.90
#